data_AF-A0AAE1K0T4-F1
#
_entry.id   AF-A0AAE1K0T4-F1
#
_cell.length_a   1.000
_cell.length_b   1.000
_cell.length_c   1.000
_cell.angle_alpha   90.00
_cell.angle_beta   90.00
_cell.angle_gamma   90.00
#
_symmetry.space_group_name_H-M   'P 1'
#
loop_
_entity.id
_entity.type
_entity.pdbx_description
1 polymer ?
#
loop_
_entity_poly.entity_id
_entity_poly.type
_entity_poly.pdbx_seq_one_letter_code
_entity_poly.pdbx_strand_id
1 'polypeptide(L)'
;MALRNCRVLLTNLNDNRKQFQVGIGMTPDDVWIYVDSTWATQVSSPSPLSATEYRAFWVTLDASTIMFGKEGNDTAIASYTDSVSIRSFTHVGIMTHHGDLGYWKMTSLPQFQYPVGTYYL
;
A
#
# COMPACT_ATOMS: atom_id res chain seq x y z
N MET A 1 10.08 -22.29 5.60
CA MET A 1 10.68 -20.99 5.21
C MET A 1 9.84 -19.93 5.89
N ALA A 2 10.43 -19.01 6.68
CA ALA A 2 9.64 -17.94 7.30
C ALA A 2 9.02 -17.09 6.19
N LEU A 3 7.72 -16.81 6.31
CA LEU A 3 7.06 -15.91 5.37
C LEU A 3 7.73 -14.54 5.53
N ARG A 4 8.08 -13.94 4.39
CA ARG A 4 8.47 -12.53 4.35
C ARG A 4 7.21 -11.79 3.93
N ASN A 5 6.92 -10.67 4.53
CA ASN A 5 5.77 -9.88 4.11
C ASN A 5 6.03 -8.39 4.31
N CYS A 6 5.28 -7.61 3.56
CA CYS A 6 5.22 -6.17 3.71
C CYS A 6 3.77 -5.75 3.81
N ARG A 7 3.51 -4.80 4.69
CA ARG A 7 2.27 -4.05 4.74
C ARG A 7 2.60 -2.57 4.76
N VAL A 8 2.11 -1.86 3.77
CA VAL A 8 2.05 -0.41 3.71
C VAL A 8 0.68 0.02 4.21
N LEU A 9 0.65 0.84 5.26
CA LEU A 9 -0.57 1.42 5.83
C LEU A 9 -0.63 2.90 5.45
N LEU A 10 -1.74 3.33 4.85
CA LEU A 10 -2.10 4.74 4.71
C LEU A 10 -3.28 5.04 5.63
N THR A 11 -3.09 5.97 6.55
CA THR A 11 -4.09 6.31 7.57
C THR A 11 -4.25 7.81 7.76
N ASN A 12 -5.40 8.21 8.31
CA ASN A 12 -5.71 9.58 8.67
C ASN A 12 -5.82 9.72 10.19
N LEU A 13 -5.04 10.63 10.78
CA LEU A 13 -5.06 10.94 12.22
C LEU A 13 -6.46 11.34 12.71
N ASN A 14 -7.22 12.03 11.86
CA ASN A 14 -8.53 12.57 12.18
C ASN A 14 -9.67 11.68 11.70
N ASP A 15 -9.36 10.59 10.97
CA ASP A 15 -10.37 9.67 10.43
C ASP A 15 -9.83 8.23 10.38
N ASN A 16 -9.93 7.55 11.52
CA ASN A 16 -9.47 6.18 11.71
C ASN A 16 -10.31 5.17 10.89
N ARG A 17 -11.47 5.60 10.36
CA ARG A 17 -12.37 4.77 9.57
C ARG A 17 -11.98 4.74 8.11
N LYS A 18 -10.91 5.43 7.70
CA LYS A 18 -10.46 5.49 6.32
C LYS A 18 -9.03 5.00 6.15
N GLN A 19 -8.83 3.70 6.33
CA GLN A 19 -7.50 3.09 6.25
C GLN A 19 -7.37 2.28 4.97
N PHE A 20 -6.29 2.53 4.24
CA PHE A 20 -5.83 1.63 3.20
C PHE A 20 -4.64 0.84 3.70
N GLN A 21 -4.66 -0.46 3.47
CA GLN A 21 -3.51 -1.30 3.63
C GLN A 21 -3.24 -1.97 2.28
N VAL A 22 -2.01 -1.82 1.82
CA VAL A 22 -1.49 -2.59 0.69
C VAL A 22 -0.49 -3.57 1.27
N GLY A 23 -0.59 -4.84 0.90
CA GLY A 23 0.38 -5.81 1.34
C GLY A 23 0.83 -6.76 0.27
N ILE A 24 2.00 -7.30 0.54
CA ILE A 24 2.69 -8.29 -0.26
C ILE A 24 3.04 -9.41 0.71
N GLY A 25 2.67 -10.65 0.39
CA GLY A 25 3.21 -11.79 1.13
C GLY A 25 2.42 -12.27 2.33
N MET A 26 1.09 -12.28 2.31
CA MET A 26 0.35 -13.11 3.27
C MET A 26 0.49 -14.60 2.90
N THR A 27 0.57 -14.89 1.61
CA THR A 27 1.08 -16.12 1.02
C THR A 27 2.25 -15.78 0.09
N PRO A 28 3.11 -16.73 -0.31
CA PRO A 28 4.33 -16.42 -1.06
C PRO A 28 4.13 -15.58 -2.33
N ASP A 29 2.96 -15.68 -2.96
CA ASP A 29 2.66 -15.11 -4.27
C ASP A 29 1.42 -14.21 -4.28
N ASP A 30 1.09 -13.56 -3.16
CA ASP A 30 -0.05 -12.64 -3.12
C ASP A 30 0.32 -11.17 -2.94
N VAL A 31 -0.52 -10.36 -3.57
CA VAL A 31 -0.62 -8.91 -3.37
C VAL A 31 -2.08 -8.63 -3.04
N TRP A 32 -2.32 -7.77 -2.07
CA TRP A 32 -3.65 -7.49 -1.58
C TRP A 32 -3.84 -6.03 -1.18
N ILE A 33 -5.09 -5.59 -1.26
CA ILE A 33 -5.55 -4.30 -0.76
C ILE A 33 -6.68 -4.57 0.22
N TYR A 34 -6.57 -3.95 1.39
CA TYR A 34 -7.51 -4.07 2.49
C TYR A 34 -7.96 -2.68 2.91
N VAL A 35 -9.27 -2.48 3.01
CA VAL A 35 -9.91 -1.19 3.21
C VAL A 35 -10.90 -1.31 4.36
N ASP A 36 -10.75 -0.47 5.39
CA ASP A 36 -11.69 -0.35 6.51
C ASP A 36 -12.13 -1.69 7.12
N SER A 37 -11.15 -2.57 7.37
CA SER A 37 -11.38 -3.92 7.91
C SER A 37 -11.98 -4.94 6.92
N THR A 38 -11.95 -4.66 5.62
CA THR A 38 -12.48 -5.55 4.56
C THR A 38 -11.47 -5.79 3.45
N TRP A 39 -11.38 -7.03 2.96
CA TRP A 39 -10.59 -7.37 1.78
C TRP A 39 -11.21 -6.75 0.53
N ALA A 40 -10.49 -5.84 -0.10
CA ALA A 40 -10.96 -5.11 -1.27
C ALA A 40 -10.48 -5.76 -2.58
N THR A 41 -9.21 -6.19 -2.62
CA THR A 41 -8.70 -7.04 -3.69
C THR A 41 -7.60 -7.95 -3.17
N GLN A 42 -7.49 -9.13 -3.77
CA GLN A 42 -6.38 -10.07 -3.56
C GLN A 42 -6.09 -10.73 -4.89
N VAL A 43 -4.86 -10.60 -5.36
CA VAL A 43 -4.41 -11.11 -6.65
C VAL A 43 -3.16 -11.94 -6.47
N SER A 44 -3.01 -12.96 -7.31
CA SER A 44 -1.75 -13.69 -7.39
C SER A 44 -0.75 -12.87 -8.20
N SER A 45 0.43 -12.64 -7.63
CA SER A 45 1.57 -12.02 -8.27
C SER A 45 2.77 -12.92 -8.05
N PRO A 46 3.31 -13.60 -9.08
CA PRO A 46 4.38 -14.56 -8.90
C PRO A 46 5.62 -13.90 -8.31
N SER A 47 6.10 -14.45 -7.19
CA SER A 47 7.31 -14.02 -6.50
C SER A 47 7.38 -12.49 -6.37
N PRO A 48 6.50 -11.84 -5.60
CA PRO A 48 6.59 -10.41 -5.38
C PRO A 48 7.71 -10.12 -4.36
N LEU A 49 8.15 -11.13 -3.60
CA LEU A 49 9.18 -11.05 -2.59
C LEU A 49 10.47 -11.72 -3.04
N SER A 50 11.60 -11.22 -2.53
CA SER A 50 12.90 -11.84 -2.72
C SER A 50 13.66 -12.03 -1.42
N ALA A 51 14.43 -13.12 -1.35
CA ALA A 51 15.35 -13.37 -0.27
C ALA A 51 16.70 -12.66 -0.44
N THR A 52 17.07 -12.33 -1.68
CA THR A 52 18.44 -12.01 -2.11
C THR A 52 18.62 -10.62 -2.71
N GLU A 53 17.52 -9.92 -3.04
CA GLU A 53 17.55 -8.59 -3.66
C GLU A 53 16.44 -7.69 -3.12
N TYR A 54 16.68 -6.38 -3.16
CA TYR A 54 15.61 -5.41 -2.98
C TYR A 54 14.75 -5.35 -4.25
N ARG A 55 13.44 -5.31 -4.06
CA ARG A 55 12.48 -5.04 -5.13
C ARG A 55 11.75 -3.76 -4.79
N ALA A 56 11.60 -2.92 -5.79
CA ALA A 56 10.96 -1.63 -5.67
C ALA A 56 9.54 -1.69 -6.22
N PHE A 57 8.66 -1.01 -5.50
CA PHE A 57 7.24 -0.96 -5.75
C PHE A 57 6.77 0.47 -5.55
N TRP A 58 5.64 0.78 -6.17
CA TRP A 58 4.94 2.04 -5.98
C TRP A 58 3.54 1.77 -5.43
N VAL A 59 3.07 2.69 -4.61
CA VAL A 59 1.68 2.80 -4.18
C VAL A 59 1.23 4.20 -4.58
N THR A 60 0.11 4.28 -5.27
CA THR A 60 -0.52 5.56 -5.62
C THR A 60 -1.95 5.57 -5.13
N LEU A 61 -2.39 6.69 -4.58
CA LEU A 61 -3.80 6.97 -4.32
C LEU A 61 -4.17 8.18 -5.16
N ASP A 62 -5.05 7.98 -6.14
CA ASP A 62 -5.59 9.04 -6.99
C ASP A 62 -7.10 9.14 -6.81
N ALA A 63 -7.56 10.29 -6.31
CA ALA A 63 -8.94 10.55 -5.87
C ALA A 63 -9.49 9.47 -4.91
N SER A 64 -10.06 8.38 -5.46
CA SER A 64 -10.59 7.23 -4.72
C SER A 64 -10.02 5.88 -5.16
N THR A 65 -9.07 5.87 -6.08
CA THR A 65 -8.45 4.64 -6.58
C THR A 65 -7.08 4.46 -5.95
N ILE A 66 -6.94 3.40 -5.16
CA ILE A 66 -5.63 2.94 -4.70
C ILE A 66 -5.09 1.92 -5.69
N MET A 67 -3.83 2.08 -6.07
CA MET A 67 -3.12 1.19 -6.97
C MET A 67 -1.76 0.84 -6.39
N PHE A 68 -1.34 -0.38 -6.69
CA PHE A 68 -0.04 -0.91 -6.33
C PHE A 68 0.60 -1.56 -7.54
N GLY A 69 1.88 -1.28 -7.76
CA GLY A 69 2.64 -1.86 -8.85
C GLY A 69 4.12 -1.93 -8.57
N LYS A 70 4.86 -2.44 -9.56
CA LYS A 70 6.31 -2.65 -9.48
C LYS A 70 7.02 -1.51 -10.20
N GLU A 71 8.15 -1.06 -9.65
CA GLU A 71 9.00 -0.06 -10.31
C GLU A 71 9.38 -0.52 -11.73
N GLY A 72 9.32 0.42 -12.68
CA GLY A 72 9.56 0.15 -14.10
C GLY A 72 8.37 -0.43 -14.85
N ASN A 73 7.21 -0.62 -14.21
CA ASN A 73 5.95 -0.97 -14.87
C ASN A 73 4.84 0.01 -14.49
N ASP A 74 4.25 0.64 -15.49
CA ASP A 74 3.14 1.60 -15.31
C ASP A 74 1.79 0.89 -15.05
N THR A 75 1.71 -0.41 -15.34
CA THR A 75 0.50 -1.20 -15.08
C THR A 75 0.45 -1.64 -13.62
N ALA A 76 -0.65 -1.30 -12.94
CA ALA A 76 -0.91 -1.75 -11.58
C ALA A 76 -1.03 -3.29 -11.53
N ILE A 77 -0.43 -3.90 -10.50
CA ILE A 77 -0.63 -5.31 -10.15
C ILE A 77 -1.97 -5.48 -9.45
N ALA A 78 -2.29 -4.58 -8.52
CA ALA A 78 -3.53 -4.58 -7.78
C ALA A 78 -4.11 -3.15 -7.75
N SER A 79 -5.43 -3.05 -7.87
CA SER A 79 -6.13 -1.78 -7.75
C SER A 79 -7.49 -1.96 -7.08
N TYR A 80 -7.98 -0.89 -6.46
CA TYR A 80 -9.31 -0.81 -5.91
C TYR A 80 -9.80 0.62 -5.97
N THR A 81 -11.02 0.82 -6.45
CA THR A 81 -11.70 2.11 -6.48
C THR A 81 -12.78 2.12 -5.40
N ASP A 82 -12.64 3.01 -4.43
CA ASP A 82 -13.70 3.28 -3.47
C ASP A 82 -14.80 4.14 -4.11
N SER A 83 -16.04 3.78 -3.79
CA SER A 83 -17.25 4.56 -4.05
C SER A 83 -17.21 5.98 -3.45
N VAL A 84 -16.44 6.20 -2.38
CA VAL A 84 -16.27 7.52 -1.76
C VAL A 84 -15.09 8.24 -2.41
N SER A 85 -15.39 9.33 -3.11
CA SER A 85 -14.49 10.00 -4.07
C SER A 85 -13.25 10.68 -3.49
N ILE A 86 -13.13 10.83 -2.16
CA ILE A 86 -12.00 11.53 -1.54
C ILE A 86 -11.63 10.88 -0.20
N ARG A 87 -10.43 10.30 -0.15
CA ARG A 87 -9.77 9.90 1.09
C ARG A 87 -8.45 10.66 1.22
N SER A 88 -8.35 11.50 2.24
CA SER A 88 -7.08 12.08 2.66
C SER A 88 -6.40 11.15 3.65
N PHE A 89 -5.08 11.06 3.56
CA PHE A 89 -4.23 10.38 4.53
C PHE A 89 -3.18 11.36 5.04
N THR A 90 -2.72 11.14 6.26
CA THR A 90 -1.75 12.02 6.96
C THR A 90 -0.50 11.25 7.38
N HIS A 91 -0.58 9.92 7.41
CA HIS A 91 0.50 9.06 7.85
C HIS A 91 0.65 7.88 6.89
N VAL A 92 1.91 7.50 6.67
CA VAL A 92 2.29 6.27 5.97
C VAL A 92 3.15 5.45 6.90
N GLY A 93 2.78 4.19 7.11
CA GLY A 93 3.54 3.22 7.89
C GLY A 93 3.94 2.02 7.05
N ILE A 94 5.10 1.43 7.35
CA ILE A 94 5.52 0.15 6.79
C ILE A 94 5.75 -0.81 7.96
N MET A 95 5.19 -2.01 7.86
CA MET A 95 5.33 -3.03 8.88
C MET A 95 5.34 -4.42 8.24
N THR A 96 5.87 -5.39 8.98
CA THR A 96 5.58 -6.80 8.72
C THR A 96 4.29 -7.19 9.44
N HIS A 97 3.74 -8.35 9.11
CA HIS A 97 2.50 -8.87 9.68
C HIS A 97 2.74 -10.25 10.31
N HIS A 98 2.00 -10.57 11.39
CA HIS A 98 2.04 -11.86 12.10
C HIS A 98 3.43 -12.38 12.52
N GLY A 99 4.34 -11.49 12.92
CA GLY A 99 5.67 -11.91 13.38
C GLY A 99 6.63 -12.30 12.26
N ASP A 100 6.23 -12.08 11.00
CA ASP A 100 7.11 -12.25 9.85
C ASP A 100 8.27 -11.24 9.88
N LEU A 101 9.37 -11.64 9.24
CA LEU A 101 10.58 -10.82 9.11
C LEU A 101 10.68 -10.24 7.70
N GLY A 102 11.21 -9.04 7.61
CA GLY A 102 11.43 -8.38 6.32
C GLY A 102 12.30 -7.14 6.49
N TYR A 103 12.97 -6.76 5.40
CA TYR A 103 13.76 -5.54 5.34
C TYR A 103 13.12 -4.63 4.31
N TRP A 104 12.68 -3.46 4.76
CA TRP A 104 11.95 -2.49 3.96
C TRP A 104 12.59 -1.12 4.09
N LYS A 105 12.62 -0.37 2.99
CA LYS A 105 13.04 1.02 2.99
C LYS A 105 12.10 1.84 2.12
N MET A 106 11.82 3.06 2.56
CA MET A 106 11.23 4.06 1.68
C MET A 106 12.37 4.65 0.84
N THR A 107 12.28 4.55 -0.48
CA THR A 107 13.29 5.12 -1.40
C THR A 107 13.06 6.61 -1.64
N SER A 108 11.85 7.10 -1.36
CA SER A 108 11.47 8.51 -1.41
C SER A 108 10.46 8.80 -0.30
N LEU A 109 10.36 10.08 0.10
CA LEU A 109 9.30 10.52 1.00
C LEU A 109 7.95 10.46 0.26
N PRO A 110 6.85 10.11 0.96
CA PRO A 110 5.52 10.20 0.38
C PRO A 110 5.27 11.59 -0.20
N GLN A 111 4.88 11.65 -1.46
CA GLN A 111 4.50 12.89 -2.11
C GLN A 111 2.99 13.06 -2.00
N PHE A 112 2.57 14.13 -1.30
CA PHE A 112 1.18 14.48 -1.16
C PHE A 112 0.87 15.59 -2.16
N GLN A 113 0.10 15.26 -3.20
CA GLN A 113 -0.51 16.27 -4.04
C GLN A 113 -1.88 16.59 -3.46
N TYR A 114 -1.95 17.72 -2.76
CA TYR A 114 -3.22 18.25 -2.29
C TYR A 114 -3.91 18.99 -3.45
N PRO A 115 -5.25 18.94 -3.55
CA PRO A 115 -5.99 19.85 -4.41
C PRO A 115 -5.55 21.30 -4.17
N VAL A 116 -5.60 22.15 -5.19
CA VAL A 116 -5.31 23.58 -5.00
C VAL A 116 -6.33 24.15 -4.00
N GLY A 117 -5.84 24.66 -2.87
CA GLY A 117 -6.68 25.21 -1.80
C GLY A 117 -5.87 25.80 -0.65
N THR A 118 -6.53 26.58 0.21
CA THR A 118 -5.91 27.13 1.42
C THR A 118 -5.93 26.10 2.53
N TYR A 119 -4.75 25.72 3.02
CA TYR A 119 -4.58 24.85 4.18
C TYR A 119 -4.13 25.69 5.37
N TYR A 120 -4.79 25.55 6.51
CA TYR A 120 -4.38 26.17 7.77
C TYR A 120 -3.65 25.11 8.62
N LEU A 121 -2.50 25.50 9.18
CA LEU A 121 -1.73 24.70 10.14
C LEU A 121 -2.36 24.78 11.54
#